data_AF-A0A534VPU1-F1
#
_entry.id   AF-A0A534VPU1-F1
#
_cell.length_a   1.000
_cell.length_b   1.000
_cell.length_c   1.000
_cell.angle_alpha   90.00
_cell.angle_beta   90.00
_cell.angle_gamma   90.00
#
_symmetry.space_group_name_H-M   'P 1'
#
loop_
_entity.id
_entity.type
_entity.pdbx_description
1 polymer ?
#
loop_
_entity_poly.entity_id
_entity_poly.type
_entity_poly.pdbx_seq_one_letter_code
_entity_poly.pdbx_strand_id
1 'polypeptide(L)'
;MRPSNPKRRRRLAILRGRQVSGCAGGRSKALGRTARLTRRRLSPYSSGDGSGGERRAPLQPVRCHGPGHPPHAYRLHRRALRPAHGSHGRGDPPPPRRRGAAHVPPAPRHPTGGELSRLLHPPRRAAPVARLRRPRRARRHERRERTLMAGPLPSIKESHLAGRWYPADRHALDRIVRELLDAGGAPQPGVVAVVVPHAAYQYSGPTAARGFAAAGAGVRRAVVLAPSHFAGFRGAALLPMSGYRTPLGVVPIDAEATAALARAPLVRPNPAVFMREHALEIQLPLLQGLAPECTLVPLLVGALEPGDAVALAPALRSLLGPGTLLVASSDLIHYGRRFDYLPVPPTDARTVAAAVRRLDEGALERIVARDADGFAAWVEETGATICGRHPIEVLLRALPAGARGERLAYTTSLEVTGDYEQSVSYAAVAFALAA
;
A
#
# COMPACT_ATOMS: atom_id res chain seq x y z
N MET A 1 -40.01 49.40 -3.30
CA MET A 1 -41.29 49.15 -4.01
C MET A 1 -41.04 48.29 -5.26
N ARG A 2 -42.09 47.71 -5.86
CA ARG A 2 -42.09 46.99 -7.16
C ARG A 2 -42.31 47.98 -8.34
N PRO A 3 -42.36 47.59 -9.65
CA PRO A 3 -42.22 46.28 -10.34
C PRO A 3 -41.00 46.24 -11.32
N SER A 4 -40.62 45.22 -12.11
CA SER A 4 -41.29 44.17 -12.95
C SER A 4 -42.01 44.71 -14.22
N ASN A 5 -42.11 44.04 -15.39
CA ASN A 5 -41.72 42.70 -15.90
C ASN A 5 -41.59 42.76 -17.47
N PRO A 6 -41.29 41.68 -18.24
CA PRO A 6 -40.90 41.74 -19.66
C PRO A 6 -41.99 41.22 -20.67
N LYS A 7 -41.65 41.13 -21.98
CA LYS A 7 -41.98 40.03 -22.97
C LYS A 7 -42.08 40.47 -24.44
N ARG A 8 -41.38 39.76 -25.34
CA ARG A 8 -41.91 39.25 -26.64
C ARG A 8 -41.89 37.71 -26.54
N ARG A 9 -42.91 36.89 -26.85
CA ARG A 9 -43.94 36.79 -27.91
C ARG A 9 -43.37 36.33 -29.28
N ARG A 10 -43.93 35.31 -29.98
CA ARG A 10 -44.93 34.24 -29.64
C ARG A 10 -45.14 33.27 -30.83
N ARG A 11 -45.23 31.94 -30.60
CA ARG A 11 -46.10 30.93 -31.34
C ARG A 11 -45.79 30.68 -32.85
N LEU A 12 -46.31 29.67 -33.59
CA LEU A 12 -47.18 28.44 -33.44
C LEU A 12 -46.67 27.41 -34.52
N ALA A 13 -46.60 26.06 -34.35
CA ALA A 13 -47.56 24.97 -34.71
C ALA A 13 -47.99 24.85 -36.22
N ILE A 14 -48.43 23.72 -36.85
CA ILE A 14 -48.75 22.33 -36.40
C ILE A 14 -48.94 21.31 -37.59
N LEU A 15 -48.77 19.98 -37.35
CA LEU A 15 -49.33 18.76 -38.04
C LEU A 15 -49.00 18.27 -39.50
N ARG A 16 -48.99 16.91 -39.64
CA ARG A 16 -49.21 16.00 -40.81
C ARG A 16 -48.12 15.94 -41.93
N GLY A 17 -47.90 14.81 -42.66
CA GLY A 17 -48.25 13.39 -42.41
C GLY A 17 -48.45 12.48 -43.67
N ARG A 18 -47.69 11.36 -43.77
CA ARG A 18 -47.71 10.25 -44.81
C ARG A 18 -47.15 10.61 -46.22
N GLN A 19 -46.22 9.83 -46.82
CA GLN A 19 -46.30 8.52 -47.57
C GLN A 19 -46.74 8.77 -49.07
N VAL A 20 -46.25 8.12 -50.16
CA VAL A 20 -45.85 6.72 -50.47
C VAL A 20 -44.89 6.63 -51.71
N SER A 21 -44.08 5.56 -51.85
CA SER A 21 -43.42 4.99 -53.09
C SER A 21 -42.40 5.83 -53.92
N GLY A 22 -41.45 5.23 -54.66
CA GLY A 22 -41.03 3.81 -54.76
C GLY A 22 -40.20 3.46 -56.03
N CYS A 23 -39.62 2.24 -56.07
CA CYS A 23 -38.92 1.58 -57.21
C CYS A 23 -37.60 2.20 -57.72
N ALA A 24 -36.64 1.48 -58.34
CA ALA A 24 -36.28 0.04 -58.38
C ALA A 24 -34.76 -0.03 -58.79
N GLY A 25 -33.90 -0.92 -58.28
CA GLY A 25 -33.73 -2.34 -58.67
C GLY A 25 -32.39 -2.53 -59.43
N GLY A 26 -31.64 -3.65 -59.36
CA GLY A 26 -31.71 -4.81 -58.46
C GLY A 26 -30.87 -6.02 -58.96
N ARG A 27 -30.89 -7.12 -58.17
CA ARG A 27 -30.48 -8.52 -58.53
C ARG A 27 -28.96 -8.76 -58.70
N SER A 28 -28.39 -9.95 -58.47
CA SER A 28 -28.90 -11.34 -58.27
C SER A 28 -28.27 -12.00 -57.02
N LYS A 29 -28.97 -12.88 -56.25
CA LYS A 29 -29.01 -14.37 -56.31
C LYS A 29 -27.63 -15.05 -56.36
N ALA A 30 -27.33 -16.19 -55.70
CA ALA A 30 -28.09 -17.23 -54.94
C ALA A 30 -27.06 -18.06 -54.11
N LEU A 31 -27.29 -19.06 -53.25
CA LEU A 31 -28.40 -19.80 -52.56
C LEU A 31 -27.72 -20.53 -51.33
N GLY A 32 -28.34 -21.30 -50.42
CA GLY A 32 -29.73 -21.69 -50.16
C GLY A 32 -29.85 -22.88 -49.18
N ARG A 33 -31.05 -23.10 -48.61
CA ARG A 33 -31.46 -24.16 -47.63
C ARG A 33 -30.89 -24.02 -46.20
N THR A 34 -31.62 -23.91 -45.07
CA THR A 34 -33.02 -24.15 -44.58
C THR A 34 -33.29 -25.48 -43.88
N ALA A 35 -33.59 -25.42 -42.58
CA ALA A 35 -34.47 -26.37 -41.88
C ALA A 35 -35.30 -25.65 -40.78
N ARG A 36 -36.55 -26.08 -40.62
CA ARG A 36 -37.52 -25.77 -39.54
C ARG A 36 -37.77 -27.10 -38.78
N LEU A 37 -38.42 -27.23 -37.63
CA LEU A 37 -39.08 -26.38 -36.60
C LEU A 37 -39.08 -27.25 -35.31
N THR A 38 -39.30 -26.74 -34.10
CA THR A 38 -40.64 -26.67 -33.47
C THR A 38 -40.51 -26.15 -32.01
N ARG A 39 -41.63 -25.73 -31.41
CA ARG A 39 -41.74 -25.44 -29.96
C ARG A 39 -42.64 -26.47 -29.29
N ARG A 40 -42.34 -26.81 -28.03
CA ARG A 40 -43.38 -27.07 -27.01
C ARG A 40 -43.00 -26.36 -25.70
N ARG A 41 -44.02 -25.93 -24.96
CA ARG A 41 -43.93 -25.49 -23.55
C ARG A 41 -44.59 -26.56 -22.69
N LEU A 42 -44.18 -26.67 -21.44
CA LEU A 42 -45.07 -26.66 -20.26
C LEU A 42 -44.22 -26.41 -19.00
N SER A 43 -44.86 -26.32 -17.83
CA SER A 43 -44.28 -25.89 -16.55
C SER A 43 -44.94 -26.71 -15.40
N PRO A 44 -44.69 -26.42 -14.11
CA PRO A 44 -43.56 -26.87 -13.29
C PRO A 44 -44.01 -27.86 -12.17
N TYR A 45 -43.08 -28.46 -11.39
CA TYR A 45 -43.14 -28.48 -9.90
C TYR A 45 -41.92 -29.17 -9.22
N SER A 46 -41.55 -28.63 -8.05
CA SER A 46 -40.97 -29.25 -6.82
C SER A 46 -39.71 -30.15 -6.77
N SER A 47 -38.82 -29.74 -5.84
CA SER A 47 -38.07 -30.53 -4.83
C SER A 47 -37.22 -31.76 -5.21
N GLY A 48 -35.93 -31.68 -4.87
CA GLY A 48 -35.04 -32.82 -4.60
C GLY A 48 -33.68 -32.34 -4.07
N ASP A 49 -33.33 -32.71 -2.84
CA ASP A 49 -32.01 -32.41 -2.25
C ASP A 49 -30.90 -33.25 -2.89
N GLY A 50 -29.71 -32.66 -3.02
CA GLY A 50 -28.55 -33.32 -3.64
C GLY A 50 -27.24 -32.60 -3.32
N SER A 51 -26.57 -33.02 -2.25
CA SER A 51 -25.28 -32.46 -1.81
C SER A 51 -24.13 -32.92 -2.71
N GLY A 52 -23.27 -31.99 -3.13
CA GLY A 52 -22.16 -32.30 -4.06
C GLY A 52 -21.13 -31.19 -4.32
N GLY A 53 -21.01 -30.20 -3.44
CA GLY A 53 -20.04 -29.10 -3.62
C GLY A 53 -18.65 -29.42 -3.10
N GLU A 54 -17.69 -29.74 -3.99
CA GLU A 54 -16.26 -29.85 -3.63
C GLU A 54 -15.72 -28.51 -3.10
N ARG A 55 -15.72 -28.32 -1.77
CA ARG A 55 -14.92 -27.28 -1.11
C ARG A 55 -13.46 -27.71 -1.12
N ARG A 56 -12.76 -27.46 -2.24
CA ARG A 56 -11.31 -27.69 -2.34
C ARG A 56 -10.60 -26.80 -1.30
N ALA A 57 -9.80 -27.44 -0.45
CA ALA A 57 -9.14 -26.79 0.67
C ALA A 57 -8.21 -25.64 0.23
N PRO A 58 -8.00 -24.60 1.07
CA PRO A 58 -7.00 -23.58 0.80
C PRO A 58 -5.60 -24.19 0.69
N LEU A 59 -4.76 -23.65 -0.20
CA LEU A 59 -3.38 -24.10 -0.34
C LEU A 59 -2.60 -23.78 0.93
N GLN A 60 -2.27 -24.79 1.72
CA GLN A 60 -1.41 -24.59 2.89
C GLN A 60 0.04 -24.33 2.43
N PRO A 61 0.68 -23.25 2.90
CA PRO A 61 2.06 -22.95 2.54
C PRO A 61 3.03 -23.97 3.16
N VAL A 62 4.07 -24.35 2.41
CA VAL A 62 5.14 -25.23 2.89
C VAL A 62 5.93 -24.53 4.00
N ARG A 63 5.67 -24.89 5.26
CA ARG A 63 6.30 -24.24 6.43
C ARG A 63 7.72 -24.75 6.66
N CYS A 64 8.71 -23.91 6.36
CA CYS A 64 10.07 -24.08 6.89
C CYS A 64 10.09 -23.71 8.38
N HIS A 65 10.20 -24.69 9.27
CA HIS A 65 10.22 -24.45 10.71
C HIS A 65 11.55 -23.86 11.21
N GLY A 66 11.46 -22.73 11.92
CA GLY A 66 12.53 -22.14 12.72
C GLY A 66 11.93 -21.42 13.94
N PRO A 67 12.51 -21.53 15.15
CA PRO A 67 11.88 -21.03 16.38
C PRO A 67 12.02 -19.50 16.54
N GLY A 68 10.93 -18.85 16.94
CA GLY A 68 10.96 -17.48 17.48
C GLY A 68 11.31 -16.36 16.49
N HIS A 69 10.44 -16.10 15.50
CA HIS A 69 10.62 -14.97 14.57
C HIS A 69 9.65 -13.80 14.85
N PRO A 70 10.11 -12.53 14.71
CA PRO A 70 9.25 -11.34 14.82
C PRO A 70 8.29 -11.21 13.61
N PRO A 71 7.22 -10.39 13.74
CA PRO A 71 6.18 -10.24 12.72
C PRO A 71 6.71 -9.80 11.34
N HIS A 72 6.02 -10.27 10.30
CA HIS A 72 6.48 -10.32 8.90
C HIS A 72 7.07 -9.00 8.36
N ALA A 73 6.48 -7.85 8.71
CA ALA A 73 6.95 -6.52 8.30
C ALA A 73 8.47 -6.29 8.52
N TYR A 74 9.06 -6.87 9.57
CA TYR A 74 10.50 -6.72 9.85
C TYR A 74 11.44 -7.43 8.85
N ARG A 75 10.96 -8.39 8.04
CA ARG A 75 11.84 -9.15 7.12
C ARG A 75 12.21 -8.37 5.85
N LEU A 76 11.35 -7.45 5.39
CA LEU A 76 11.40 -6.84 4.06
C LEU A 76 12.69 -6.06 3.74
N HIS A 77 13.43 -5.59 4.75
CA HIS A 77 14.43 -4.52 4.56
C HIS A 77 15.86 -4.80 5.06
N ARG A 78 16.25 -6.06 5.27
CA ARG A 78 17.69 -6.39 5.44
C ARG A 78 18.50 -6.35 4.13
N ARG A 79 17.85 -6.33 2.96
CA ARG A 79 18.44 -6.02 1.64
C ARG A 79 17.45 -5.23 0.76
N ALA A 80 17.34 -3.92 0.99
CA ALA A 80 16.51 -3.04 0.17
C ALA A 80 17.29 -2.45 -1.02
N LEU A 81 16.84 -2.79 -2.24
CA LEU A 81 16.96 -2.00 -3.49
C LEU A 81 18.29 -1.26 -3.73
N ARG A 82 19.25 -1.96 -4.36
CA ARG A 82 20.10 -1.30 -5.38
C ARG A 82 19.33 -1.31 -6.71
N PRO A 83 19.29 -0.20 -7.48
CA PRO A 83 18.82 -0.24 -8.85
C PRO A 83 19.78 -1.07 -9.71
N ALA A 84 19.26 -1.77 -10.71
CA ALA A 84 20.08 -2.34 -11.76
C ALA A 84 20.54 -1.19 -12.67
N HIS A 85 21.83 -0.87 -12.68
CA HIS A 85 22.38 0.13 -13.60
C HIS A 85 22.45 -0.47 -15.00
N GLY A 86 21.74 0.14 -15.95
CA GLY A 86 21.94 -0.14 -17.37
C GLY A 86 23.37 0.23 -17.80
N SER A 87 24.00 -0.61 -18.61
CA SER A 87 25.34 -0.38 -19.11
C SER A 87 25.36 0.70 -20.19
N HIS A 88 26.05 1.80 -19.92
CA HIS A 88 26.51 2.75 -20.94
C HIS A 88 28.04 2.71 -20.96
N GLY A 89 28.60 2.06 -21.98
CA GLY A 89 30.01 1.69 -22.03
C GLY A 89 30.93 2.86 -22.37
N ARG A 90 32.11 2.88 -21.73
CA ARG A 90 33.30 3.68 -22.10
C ARG A 90 34.58 2.96 -21.62
N GLY A 91 35.34 2.42 -22.57
CA GLY A 91 36.79 2.13 -22.48
C GLY A 91 37.29 1.17 -21.39
N ASP A 92 37.68 -0.04 -21.78
CA ASP A 92 38.51 -0.94 -20.96
C ASP A 92 39.98 -0.47 -20.89
N PRO A 93 40.62 -0.48 -19.70
CA PRO A 93 42.08 -0.56 -19.56
C PRO A 93 42.53 -2.01 -19.21
N PRO A 94 43.72 -2.47 -19.67
CA PRO A 94 44.15 -3.86 -19.53
C PRO A 94 44.62 -4.26 -18.11
N PRO A 95 44.56 -5.55 -17.75
CA PRO A 95 44.91 -6.02 -16.41
C PRO A 95 46.44 -6.09 -16.16
N PRO A 96 46.91 -5.77 -14.93
CA PRO A 96 48.31 -5.95 -14.54
C PRO A 96 48.70 -7.44 -14.37
N ARG A 97 49.98 -7.74 -14.57
CA ARG A 97 50.51 -9.11 -14.70
C ARG A 97 50.76 -9.84 -13.36
N ARG A 98 50.71 -11.18 -13.42
CA ARG A 98 51.07 -12.09 -12.31
C ARG A 98 52.56 -11.96 -11.91
N ARG A 99 52.80 -11.84 -10.60
CA ARG A 99 53.94 -12.36 -9.81
C ARG A 99 53.40 -12.62 -8.39
N GLY A 100 53.85 -13.58 -7.58
CA GLY A 100 54.79 -14.70 -7.75
C GLY A 100 54.67 -15.58 -6.50
N ALA A 101 54.95 -16.88 -6.58
CA ALA A 101 54.69 -17.81 -5.46
C ALA A 101 55.80 -17.84 -4.39
N ALA A 102 55.42 -18.16 -3.15
CA ALA A 102 56.31 -18.59 -2.07
C ALA A 102 55.59 -19.63 -1.19
N HIS A 103 56.29 -20.69 -0.76
CA HIS A 103 55.82 -21.66 0.24
C HIS A 103 55.94 -21.04 1.67
N VAL A 104 55.52 -21.63 2.80
CA VAL A 104 55.84 -22.91 3.51
C VAL A 104 55.01 -22.87 4.84
N PRO A 105 54.74 -23.93 5.66
CA PRO A 105 54.43 -25.38 5.51
C PRO A 105 53.00 -25.74 6.05
N PRO A 106 52.59 -27.04 6.15
CA PRO A 106 51.34 -27.45 6.84
C PRO A 106 51.48 -27.75 8.36
N ALA A 107 50.34 -28.00 9.02
CA ALA A 107 50.19 -28.16 10.48
C ALA A 107 50.14 -29.62 11.01
N PRO A 108 50.27 -29.85 12.33
CA PRO A 108 49.89 -31.09 13.02
C PRO A 108 48.47 -31.03 13.66
N ARG A 109 48.00 -32.17 14.21
CA ARG A 109 46.61 -32.38 14.71
C ARG A 109 46.52 -32.55 16.24
N HIS A 110 45.28 -32.64 16.74
CA HIS A 110 44.86 -32.87 18.13
C HIS A 110 45.50 -34.07 18.85
N PRO A 111 45.54 -34.05 20.20
CA PRO A 111 45.32 -35.21 21.06
C PRO A 111 43.84 -35.33 21.52
N THR A 112 43.47 -36.47 22.10
CA THR A 112 42.08 -36.87 22.40
C THR A 112 41.83 -37.26 23.87
N GLY A 113 40.66 -36.91 24.41
CA GLY A 113 40.02 -37.58 25.55
C GLY A 113 40.53 -37.23 26.95
N GLY A 114 39.76 -37.64 27.98
CA GLY A 114 40.11 -37.50 29.41
C GLY A 114 39.07 -36.72 30.23
N GLU A 115 38.29 -37.42 31.05
CA GLU A 115 37.26 -36.87 31.93
C GLU A 115 37.76 -36.44 33.33
N LEU A 116 36.82 -35.87 34.12
CA LEU A 116 36.75 -35.82 35.59
C LEU A 116 37.60 -34.78 36.38
N SER A 117 36.89 -33.71 36.75
CA SER A 117 36.67 -33.31 38.16
C SER A 117 37.84 -33.32 39.16
N ARG A 118 38.33 -32.11 39.48
CA ARG A 118 38.48 -31.58 40.88
C ARG A 118 39.01 -30.15 40.85
N LEU A 119 38.30 -29.22 41.49
CA LEU A 119 38.78 -28.45 42.67
C LEU A 119 37.70 -27.45 43.11
N LEU A 120 37.41 -27.44 44.40
CA LEU A 120 36.34 -26.66 45.02
C LEU A 120 36.93 -25.59 45.96
N HIS A 121 36.39 -24.37 45.85
CA HIS A 121 36.41 -23.31 46.88
C HIS A 121 37.76 -22.58 47.16
N PRO A 122 37.73 -21.36 47.78
CA PRO A 122 38.77 -20.34 47.58
C PRO A 122 39.57 -19.94 48.84
N PRO A 123 40.72 -19.25 48.68
CA PRO A 123 41.41 -18.57 49.78
C PRO A 123 40.71 -17.28 50.21
N ARG A 124 40.92 -16.86 51.47
CA ARG A 124 40.34 -15.65 52.09
C ARG A 124 41.37 -14.52 52.26
N ARG A 125 40.92 -13.28 52.03
CA ARG A 125 41.38 -11.99 52.62
C ARG A 125 42.87 -11.59 52.52
N ALA A 126 43.09 -10.40 51.97
CA ALA A 126 44.19 -9.50 52.33
C ALA A 126 43.63 -8.11 52.73
N ALA A 127 44.49 -7.24 53.28
CA ALA A 127 44.11 -6.01 54.03
C ALA A 127 43.88 -4.75 53.13
N PRO A 128 43.41 -3.61 53.67
CA PRO A 128 42.81 -2.52 52.87
C PRO A 128 43.81 -1.49 52.33
N VAL A 129 43.43 -0.80 51.25
CA VAL A 129 44.17 0.33 50.65
C VAL A 129 43.35 1.62 50.76
N ALA A 130 44.04 2.76 50.87
CA ALA A 130 43.51 4.04 51.37
C ALA A 130 42.33 4.68 50.60
N ARG A 131 41.48 5.41 51.33
CA ARG A 131 40.38 6.23 50.78
C ARG A 131 40.90 7.50 50.08
N LEU A 132 41.26 7.40 48.80
CA LEU A 132 41.49 8.58 47.95
C LEU A 132 40.18 9.36 47.71
N ARG A 133 40.03 10.50 48.40
CA ARG A 133 38.93 11.47 48.20
C ARG A 133 38.98 12.07 46.78
N ARG A 134 38.20 11.55 45.83
CA ARG A 134 38.01 12.19 44.52
C ARG A 134 37.40 13.60 44.67
N PRO A 135 37.92 14.63 43.96
CA PRO A 135 37.42 16.01 44.08
C PRO A 135 36.02 16.18 43.47
N ARG A 136 35.17 16.98 44.13
CA ARG A 136 33.73 17.16 43.81
C ARG A 136 33.41 17.94 42.51
N ARG A 137 34.38 18.19 41.62
CA ARG A 137 34.20 19.06 40.42
C ARG A 137 33.86 18.37 39.09
N ALA A 138 33.98 17.04 38.97
CA ALA A 138 33.75 16.35 37.68
C ALA A 138 32.26 16.32 37.21
N ARG A 139 31.29 16.26 38.14
CA ARG A 139 29.88 15.96 37.82
C ARG A 139 29.05 17.10 37.20
N ARG A 140 29.66 18.21 36.77
CA ARG A 140 28.94 19.36 36.18
C ARG A 140 29.15 19.54 34.66
N HIS A 141 30.11 18.85 34.05
CA HIS A 141 30.33 18.85 32.59
C HIS A 141 29.55 17.73 31.88
N GLU A 142 29.66 16.49 32.37
CA GLU A 142 28.95 15.31 31.82
C GLU A 142 27.42 15.49 31.70
N ARG A 143 26.84 16.40 32.49
CA ARG A 143 25.40 16.74 32.50
C ARG A 143 25.03 17.96 31.65
N ARG A 144 25.97 18.55 30.90
CA ARG A 144 25.74 19.60 29.89
C ARG A 144 25.93 19.09 28.46
N GLU A 145 26.86 18.18 28.24
CA GLU A 145 27.17 17.62 26.91
C GLU A 145 26.13 16.58 26.41
N ARG A 146 25.09 16.26 27.19
CA ARG A 146 23.94 15.44 26.78
C ARG A 146 22.64 16.22 26.56
N THR A 147 22.73 17.55 26.37
CA THR A 147 21.57 18.42 26.04
C THR A 147 21.80 19.22 24.75
N LEU A 148 22.80 18.81 23.98
CA LEU A 148 23.06 19.14 22.58
C LEU A 148 23.12 17.77 21.87
N MET A 149 22.37 17.43 20.83
CA MET A 149 21.56 18.25 19.93
C MET A 149 20.13 17.68 19.79
N ALA A 150 19.14 18.44 20.26
CA ALA A 150 17.74 18.30 19.87
C ALA A 150 17.21 19.71 19.58
N GLY A 151 17.54 20.24 18.40
CA GLY A 151 16.91 21.45 17.90
C GLY A 151 15.40 21.24 17.67
N PRO A 152 14.63 22.31 17.41
CA PRO A 152 13.23 22.15 17.01
C PRO A 152 13.16 21.20 15.80
N LEU A 153 12.16 20.31 15.81
CA LEU A 153 11.90 19.42 14.68
C LEU A 153 11.72 20.28 13.41
N PRO A 154 12.25 19.85 12.24
CA PRO A 154 12.03 20.60 11.01
C PRO A 154 10.54 20.71 10.74
N SER A 155 10.05 21.92 10.45
CA SER A 155 8.63 22.18 10.25
C SER A 155 8.05 21.47 9.02
N ILE A 156 8.88 21.18 8.02
CA ILE A 156 8.53 20.43 6.82
C ILE A 156 9.31 19.12 6.80
N LYS A 157 8.63 18.00 6.55
CA LYS A 157 9.30 16.76 6.14
C LYS A 157 9.70 16.86 4.67
N GLU A 158 10.99 16.76 4.40
CA GLU A 158 11.53 16.68 3.05
C GLU A 158 11.30 15.32 2.39
N SER A 159 11.24 15.31 1.06
CA SER A 159 11.12 14.10 0.26
C SER A 159 12.40 13.28 0.25
N HIS A 160 12.25 11.96 0.19
CA HIS A 160 13.35 11.01 -0.03
C HIS A 160 13.06 10.01 -1.18
N LEU A 161 11.90 10.18 -1.84
CA LEU A 161 11.43 9.40 -2.98
C LEU A 161 11.68 10.09 -4.33
N ALA A 162 11.79 11.42 -4.34
CA ALA A 162 12.13 12.21 -5.51
C ALA A 162 13.44 11.72 -6.17
N GLY A 163 13.40 11.50 -7.49
CA GLY A 163 14.51 10.96 -8.27
C GLY A 163 14.73 9.45 -8.12
N ARG A 164 13.83 8.72 -7.42
CA ARG A 164 13.96 7.28 -7.14
C ARG A 164 12.69 6.46 -7.34
N TRP A 165 11.54 7.00 -6.93
CA TRP A 165 10.21 6.37 -7.10
C TRP A 165 9.30 7.16 -8.05
N TYR A 166 9.62 8.44 -8.22
CA TYR A 166 9.06 9.39 -9.19
C TYR A 166 10.13 10.46 -9.50
N PRO A 167 10.02 11.24 -10.59
CA PRO A 167 11.04 12.23 -10.97
C PRO A 167 11.33 13.29 -9.90
N ALA A 168 12.58 13.76 -9.83
CA ALA A 168 12.94 14.91 -8.99
C ALA A 168 12.65 16.26 -9.65
N ASP A 169 12.55 16.31 -10.99
CA ASP A 169 12.11 17.50 -11.71
C ASP A 169 10.61 17.72 -11.52
N ARG A 170 10.24 18.97 -11.22
CA ARG A 170 8.86 19.42 -11.04
C ARG A 170 8.04 19.24 -12.31
N HIS A 171 8.58 19.59 -13.48
CA HIS A 171 7.79 19.58 -14.72
C HIS A 171 7.56 18.16 -15.25
N ALA A 172 8.52 17.26 -15.10
CA ALA A 172 8.36 15.83 -15.37
C ALA A 172 7.36 15.17 -14.42
N LEU A 173 7.40 15.51 -13.12
CA LEU A 173 6.44 14.98 -12.14
C LEU A 173 5.02 15.50 -12.39
N ASP A 174 4.85 16.80 -12.69
CA ASP A 174 3.56 17.42 -12.98
C ASP A 174 2.89 16.80 -14.22
N ARG A 175 3.65 16.57 -15.29
CA ARG A 175 3.16 15.86 -16.49
C ARG A 175 2.70 14.44 -16.17
N ILE A 176 3.56 13.63 -15.54
CA ILE A 176 3.22 12.24 -15.19
C ILE A 176 2.00 12.19 -14.26
N VAL A 177 1.89 13.07 -13.26
CA VAL A 177 0.73 13.11 -12.36
C VAL A 177 -0.56 13.42 -13.12
N ARG A 178 -0.55 14.38 -14.05
CA ARG A 178 -1.73 14.69 -14.89
C ARG A 178 -2.08 13.54 -15.82
N GLU A 179 -1.11 13.03 -16.58
CA GLU A 179 -1.27 11.89 -17.49
C GLU A 179 -1.86 10.66 -16.77
N LEU A 180 -1.41 10.38 -15.55
CA LEU A 180 -1.94 9.31 -14.71
C LEU A 180 -3.37 9.57 -14.22
N LEU A 181 -3.69 10.79 -13.78
CA LEU A 181 -5.03 11.15 -13.30
C LEU A 181 -6.06 11.19 -14.45
N ASP A 182 -5.70 11.77 -15.60
CA ASP A 182 -6.52 11.81 -16.81
C ASP A 182 -6.80 10.40 -17.33
N ALA A 183 -5.79 9.52 -17.33
CA ALA A 183 -5.96 8.10 -17.65
C ALA A 183 -6.75 7.33 -16.57
N GLY A 184 -6.79 7.83 -15.33
CA GLY A 184 -7.50 7.29 -14.18
C GLY A 184 -9.02 7.24 -14.36
N GLY A 185 -9.59 8.14 -15.17
CA GLY A 185 -11.00 8.15 -15.55
C GLY A 185 -11.84 9.24 -14.87
N ALA A 186 -13.16 9.14 -14.98
CA ALA A 186 -14.07 10.16 -14.44
C ALA A 186 -14.26 10.03 -12.91
N PRO A 187 -14.45 11.15 -12.18
CA PRO A 187 -14.86 11.13 -10.78
C PRO A 187 -16.17 10.40 -10.53
N GLN A 188 -16.24 9.67 -9.42
CA GLN A 188 -17.45 8.99 -8.95
C GLN A 188 -18.12 9.83 -7.84
N PRO A 189 -19.44 10.08 -7.90
CA PRO A 189 -20.15 10.77 -6.81
C PRO A 189 -20.03 10.03 -5.48
N GLY A 190 -19.87 10.77 -4.39
CA GLY A 190 -19.98 10.23 -3.02
C GLY A 190 -18.80 9.41 -2.52
N VAL A 191 -17.67 9.32 -3.23
CA VAL A 191 -16.45 8.65 -2.75
C VAL A 191 -15.94 9.30 -1.47
N VAL A 192 -15.87 8.51 -0.39
CA VAL A 192 -15.39 8.92 0.94
C VAL A 192 -14.09 8.23 1.35
N ALA A 193 -13.71 7.14 0.67
CA ALA A 193 -12.48 6.42 0.95
C ALA A 193 -11.95 5.64 -0.25
N VAL A 194 -10.65 5.39 -0.30
CA VAL A 194 -9.98 4.53 -1.29
C VAL A 194 -8.90 3.64 -0.67
N VAL A 195 -8.66 2.48 -1.28
CA VAL A 195 -7.43 1.68 -1.13
C VAL A 195 -6.61 1.85 -2.40
N VAL A 196 -5.31 2.17 -2.28
CA VAL A 196 -4.40 2.42 -3.41
C VAL A 196 -2.98 1.92 -3.14
N PRO A 197 -2.22 1.48 -4.17
CA PRO A 197 -0.86 0.94 -4.03
C PRO A 197 0.21 2.02 -3.77
N HIS A 198 1.42 1.58 -3.40
CA HIS A 198 2.56 2.43 -3.04
C HIS A 198 3.93 2.04 -3.63
N ALA A 199 4.01 1.08 -4.56
CA ALA A 199 5.19 0.94 -5.41
C ALA A 199 5.51 2.23 -6.23
N ALA A 200 6.67 2.26 -6.88
CA ALA A 200 7.07 3.39 -7.74
C ALA A 200 6.09 3.58 -8.92
N TYR A 201 5.95 4.82 -9.40
CA TYR A 201 4.89 5.18 -10.37
C TYR A 201 4.96 4.38 -11.69
N GLN A 202 6.15 3.95 -12.10
CA GLN A 202 6.35 3.08 -13.28
C GLN A 202 5.74 1.67 -13.15
N TYR A 203 5.31 1.26 -11.95
CA TYR A 203 4.65 -0.04 -11.70
C TYR A 203 3.18 0.15 -11.31
N SER A 204 2.91 0.98 -10.30
CA SER A 204 1.59 1.07 -9.66
C SER A 204 0.90 2.42 -9.81
N GLY A 205 1.56 3.42 -10.40
CA GLY A 205 1.02 4.76 -10.62
C GLY A 205 -0.34 4.76 -11.35
N PRO A 206 -0.49 4.03 -12.48
CA PRO A 206 -1.77 3.90 -13.19
C PRO A 206 -2.89 3.30 -12.34
N THR A 207 -2.55 2.42 -11.39
CA THR A 207 -3.51 1.83 -10.45
C THR A 207 -3.88 2.81 -9.35
N ALA A 208 -2.92 3.45 -8.69
CA ALA A 208 -3.20 4.46 -7.65
C ALA A 208 -4.04 5.62 -8.20
N ALA A 209 -3.72 6.10 -9.40
CA ALA A 209 -4.44 7.20 -10.04
C ALA A 209 -5.91 6.89 -10.35
N ARG A 210 -6.31 5.61 -10.55
CA ARG A 210 -7.73 5.23 -10.66
C ARG A 210 -8.50 5.58 -9.38
N GLY A 211 -7.90 5.33 -8.21
CA GLY A 211 -8.50 5.69 -6.91
C GLY A 211 -8.60 7.20 -6.71
N PHE A 212 -7.54 7.95 -7.00
CA PHE A 212 -7.55 9.42 -6.88
C PHE A 212 -8.52 10.07 -7.88
N ALA A 213 -8.51 9.65 -9.16
CA ALA A 213 -9.43 10.15 -10.17
C ALA A 213 -10.91 9.92 -9.78
N ALA A 214 -11.24 8.73 -9.26
CA ALA A 214 -12.58 8.42 -8.76
C ALA A 214 -13.00 9.30 -7.56
N ALA A 215 -12.07 9.69 -6.68
CA ALA A 215 -12.36 10.61 -5.58
C ALA A 215 -12.63 12.07 -6.04
N GLY A 216 -12.01 12.48 -7.16
CA GLY A 216 -12.25 13.77 -7.81
C GLY A 216 -11.68 14.99 -7.07
N ALA A 217 -11.71 16.15 -7.74
CA ALA A 217 -11.16 17.42 -7.23
C ALA A 217 -11.94 18.06 -6.05
N GLY A 218 -12.97 17.39 -5.52
CA GLY A 218 -13.75 17.84 -4.35
C GLY A 218 -13.08 17.56 -3.00
N VAL A 219 -11.93 16.88 -3.00
CA VAL A 219 -11.18 16.55 -1.77
C VAL A 219 -10.52 17.81 -1.20
N ARG A 220 -10.77 18.10 0.07
CA ARG A 220 -10.20 19.22 0.84
C ARG A 220 -9.30 18.75 1.97
N ARG A 221 -9.52 17.53 2.47
CA ARG A 221 -8.70 16.86 3.49
C ARG A 221 -8.47 15.41 3.09
N ALA A 222 -7.23 14.96 3.06
CA ALA A 222 -6.87 13.55 2.84
C ALA A 222 -6.26 12.96 4.12
N VAL A 223 -6.91 11.93 4.67
CA VAL A 223 -6.38 11.16 5.79
C VAL A 223 -5.68 9.94 5.22
N VAL A 224 -4.35 9.96 5.17
CA VAL A 224 -3.55 8.90 4.55
C VAL A 224 -3.05 7.94 5.63
N LEU A 225 -3.63 6.75 5.66
CA LEU A 225 -3.20 5.60 6.44
C LEU A 225 -2.17 4.82 5.61
N ALA A 226 -0.94 4.65 6.11
CA ALA A 226 0.06 3.82 5.44
C ALA A 226 0.76 2.89 6.44
N PRO A 227 1.29 1.72 6.03
CA PRO A 227 2.04 0.83 6.93
C PRO A 227 3.42 1.42 7.24
N SER A 228 4.03 0.97 8.35
CA SER A 228 5.46 1.21 8.60
C SER A 228 6.31 -0.01 8.25
N HIS A 229 7.17 0.16 7.24
CA HIS A 229 8.12 -0.83 6.72
C HIS A 229 9.47 -0.80 7.45
N PHE A 230 9.81 0.34 8.06
CA PHE A 230 11.16 0.57 8.62
C PHE A 230 11.23 0.51 10.16
N ALA A 231 10.10 0.55 10.86
CA ALA A 231 10.06 0.56 12.33
C ALA A 231 8.78 -0.11 12.87
N GLY A 232 8.94 -1.11 13.73
CA GLY A 232 7.81 -1.72 14.42
C GLY A 232 7.40 -0.94 15.67
N PHE A 233 6.12 -0.61 15.77
CA PHE A 233 5.43 -0.08 16.95
C PHE A 233 4.00 -0.61 16.98
N ARG A 234 3.31 -0.55 18.13
CA ARG A 234 1.88 -0.87 18.23
C ARG A 234 1.03 0.39 17.99
N GLY A 235 -0.13 0.24 17.34
CA GLY A 235 -1.08 1.32 17.15
C GLY A 235 -0.75 2.19 15.95
N ALA A 236 -0.90 3.51 16.09
CA ALA A 236 -0.70 4.46 15.00
C ALA A 236 0.17 5.67 15.40
N ALA A 237 0.95 6.16 14.44
CA ALA A 237 1.87 7.28 14.60
C ALA A 237 1.38 8.50 13.79
N LEU A 238 1.49 9.68 14.38
CA LEU A 238 1.27 10.99 13.73
C LEU A 238 2.59 11.73 13.54
N LEU A 239 2.68 12.55 12.49
CA LEU A 239 3.82 13.43 12.23
C LEU A 239 3.55 14.84 12.78
N PRO A 240 4.20 15.27 13.88
CA PRO A 240 4.07 16.62 14.42
C PRO A 240 4.92 17.63 13.62
N MET A 241 4.51 17.91 12.38
CA MET A 241 5.11 18.87 11.44
C MET A 241 4.00 19.65 10.74
N SER A 242 4.32 20.77 10.06
CA SER A 242 3.34 21.59 9.34
C SER A 242 3.19 21.24 7.86
N GLY A 243 4.02 20.36 7.30
CA GLY A 243 3.84 19.88 5.92
C GLY A 243 4.82 18.80 5.45
N TYR A 244 4.54 18.26 4.27
CA TYR A 244 5.44 17.42 3.46
C TYR A 244 5.88 18.17 2.22
N ARG A 245 7.15 18.13 1.83
CA ARG A 245 7.59 18.59 0.50
C ARG A 245 7.57 17.46 -0.53
N THR A 246 7.08 17.78 -1.72
CA THR A 246 7.34 17.06 -2.98
C THR A 246 7.95 18.04 -4.00
N PRO A 247 8.43 17.59 -5.17
CA PRO A 247 8.83 18.49 -6.25
C PRO A 247 7.72 19.42 -6.77
N LEU A 248 6.44 19.10 -6.54
CA LEU A 248 5.31 19.94 -6.93
C LEU A 248 5.07 21.11 -5.95
N GLY A 249 5.42 20.93 -4.68
CA GLY A 249 5.21 21.93 -3.63
C GLY A 249 5.15 21.30 -2.23
N VAL A 250 4.72 22.09 -1.24
CA VAL A 250 4.43 21.59 0.11
C VAL A 250 2.96 21.20 0.21
N VAL A 251 2.67 20.00 0.70
CA VAL A 251 1.34 19.61 1.17
C VAL A 251 1.22 20.02 2.65
N PRO A 252 0.30 20.91 3.03
CA PRO A 252 0.13 21.33 4.42
C PRO A 252 -0.48 20.20 5.27
N ILE A 253 0.00 20.05 6.50
CA ILE A 253 -0.59 19.10 7.47
C ILE A 253 -1.73 19.79 8.23
N ASP A 254 -2.87 19.11 8.31
CA ASP A 254 -4.04 19.56 9.06
C ASP A 254 -3.78 19.40 10.57
N ALA A 255 -3.36 20.50 11.20
CA ALA A 255 -3.00 20.51 12.62
C ALA A 255 -4.20 20.24 13.54
N GLU A 256 -5.42 20.64 13.16
CA GLU A 256 -6.64 20.43 13.95
C GLU A 256 -7.03 18.95 13.95
N ALA A 257 -7.14 18.34 12.78
CA ALA A 257 -7.46 16.93 12.64
C ALA A 257 -6.35 16.04 13.24
N THR A 258 -5.08 16.43 13.09
CA THR A 258 -3.94 15.76 13.75
C THR A 258 -4.05 15.84 15.28
N ALA A 259 -4.40 17.00 15.83
CA ALA A 259 -4.61 17.17 17.27
C ALA A 259 -5.86 16.43 17.79
N ALA A 260 -6.89 16.25 16.96
CA ALA A 260 -8.05 15.41 17.29
C ALA A 260 -7.65 13.93 17.35
N LEU A 261 -6.94 13.40 16.35
CA LEU A 261 -6.44 12.02 16.36
C LEU A 261 -5.46 11.74 17.50
N ALA A 262 -4.63 12.71 17.89
CA ALA A 262 -3.70 12.55 19.01
C ALA A 262 -4.38 12.29 20.37
N ARG A 263 -5.69 12.52 20.50
CA ARG A 263 -6.49 12.20 21.70
C ARG A 263 -6.99 10.76 21.73
N ALA A 264 -6.91 10.03 20.61
CA ALA A 264 -7.42 8.67 20.50
C ALA A 264 -6.54 7.65 21.27
N PRO A 265 -7.12 6.50 21.69
CA PRO A 265 -6.32 5.36 22.11
C PRO A 265 -5.36 4.95 20.98
N LEU A 266 -4.18 4.42 21.35
CA LEU A 266 -3.17 3.86 20.43
C LEU A 266 -2.52 4.86 19.43
N VAL A 267 -2.99 6.11 19.30
CA VAL A 267 -2.40 7.13 18.43
C VAL A 267 -1.36 7.96 19.18
N ARG A 268 -0.12 8.09 18.68
CA ARG A 268 0.95 8.88 19.32
C ARG A 268 1.77 9.70 18.30
N PRO A 269 2.23 10.92 18.64
CA PRO A 269 3.23 11.63 17.83
C PRO A 269 4.55 10.84 17.80
N ASN A 270 5.06 10.50 16.62
CA ASN A 270 6.32 9.78 16.47
C ASN A 270 6.99 10.14 15.13
N PRO A 271 7.67 11.30 15.01
CA PRO A 271 8.25 11.76 13.75
C PRO A 271 9.32 10.81 13.19
N ALA A 272 10.02 10.06 14.05
CA ALA A 272 11.15 9.22 13.66
C ALA A 272 10.77 8.12 12.66
N VAL A 273 9.57 7.54 12.78
CA VAL A 273 9.12 6.44 11.90
C VAL A 273 8.76 6.91 10.49
N PHE A 274 8.46 8.19 10.30
CA PHE A 274 8.17 8.78 8.99
C PHE A 274 9.43 9.07 8.17
N MET A 275 10.59 9.28 8.82
CA MET A 275 11.79 9.82 8.16
C MET A 275 12.35 8.95 7.02
N ARG A 276 11.99 7.67 6.99
CA ARG A 276 12.33 6.72 5.93
C ARG A 276 11.12 6.09 5.24
N GLU A 277 9.90 6.44 5.66
CA GLU A 277 8.71 5.74 5.19
C GLU A 277 8.21 6.31 3.86
N HIS A 278 7.99 5.40 2.91
CA HIS A 278 7.65 5.71 1.53
C HIS A 278 6.15 5.62 1.25
N ALA A 279 5.45 4.69 1.93
CA ALA A 279 4.08 4.32 1.58
C ALA A 279 3.06 5.47 1.70
N LEU A 280 3.37 6.47 2.53
CA LEU A 280 2.58 7.70 2.66
C LEU A 280 3.03 8.76 1.63
N GLU A 281 4.34 9.00 1.51
CA GLU A 281 4.92 10.07 0.68
C GLU A 281 4.66 9.88 -0.82
N ILE A 282 4.59 8.63 -1.29
CA ILE A 282 4.30 8.27 -2.70
C ILE A 282 2.88 8.67 -3.15
N GLN A 283 1.94 8.84 -2.22
CA GLN A 283 0.56 9.24 -2.51
C GLN A 283 0.44 10.75 -2.81
N LEU A 284 1.40 11.55 -2.34
CA LEU A 284 1.25 13.01 -2.25
C LEU A 284 1.28 13.74 -3.60
N PRO A 285 2.10 13.38 -4.60
CA PRO A 285 2.03 14.01 -5.91
C PRO A 285 0.68 13.80 -6.62
N LEU A 286 0.10 12.59 -6.56
CA LEU A 286 -1.26 12.33 -7.10
C LEU A 286 -2.33 13.15 -6.36
N LEU A 287 -2.23 13.26 -5.03
CA LEU A 287 -3.12 14.13 -4.25
C LEU A 287 -3.00 15.60 -4.66
N GLN A 288 -1.78 16.11 -4.87
CA GLN A 288 -1.53 17.50 -5.31
C GLN A 288 -2.04 17.78 -6.73
N GLY A 289 -1.99 16.79 -7.63
CA GLY A 289 -2.57 16.91 -8.97
C GLY A 289 -4.11 16.88 -8.95
N LEU A 290 -4.70 16.10 -8.06
CA LEU A 290 -6.15 15.98 -7.90
C LEU A 290 -6.76 17.22 -7.22
N ALA A 291 -6.14 17.68 -6.14
CA ALA A 291 -6.65 18.73 -5.26
C ALA A 291 -5.49 19.55 -4.66
N PRO A 292 -5.00 20.59 -5.36
CA PRO A 292 -3.84 21.38 -4.93
C PRO A 292 -3.96 22.00 -3.53
N GLU A 293 -5.18 22.39 -3.13
CA GLU A 293 -5.49 23.04 -1.85
C GLU A 293 -5.75 22.04 -0.70
N CYS A 294 -5.49 20.73 -0.90
CA CYS A 294 -5.82 19.69 0.07
C CYS A 294 -4.89 19.67 1.29
N THR A 295 -5.47 19.59 2.50
CA THR A 295 -4.72 19.34 3.74
C THR A 295 -4.53 17.85 4.01
N LEU A 296 -3.35 17.48 4.52
CA LEU A 296 -2.96 16.10 4.81
C LEU A 296 -3.11 15.79 6.30
N VAL A 297 -3.69 14.63 6.64
CA VAL A 297 -3.59 14.02 7.96
C VAL A 297 -2.73 12.75 7.82
N PRO A 298 -1.42 12.81 8.15
CA PRO A 298 -0.50 11.71 7.90
C PRO A 298 -0.49 10.72 9.08
N LEU A 299 -0.96 9.49 8.84
CA LEU A 299 -1.06 8.44 9.85
C LEU A 299 -0.30 7.18 9.42
N LEU A 300 0.78 6.83 10.11
CA LEU A 300 1.43 5.52 9.93
C LEU A 300 0.84 4.51 10.90
N VAL A 301 0.30 3.41 10.38
CA VAL A 301 -0.24 2.31 11.17
C VAL A 301 0.86 1.25 11.34
N GLY A 302 1.13 0.90 12.59
CA GLY A 302 2.10 -0.12 12.96
C GLY A 302 1.49 -1.52 12.99
N ALA A 303 1.94 -2.34 13.93
CA ALA A 303 1.26 -3.58 14.29
C ALA A 303 0.01 -3.27 15.11
N LEU A 304 -1.05 -4.04 14.88
CA LEU A 304 -2.31 -3.97 15.63
C LEU A 304 -2.55 -5.33 16.32
N GLU A 305 -3.01 -5.29 17.56
CA GLU A 305 -3.56 -6.45 18.28
C GLU A 305 -5.08 -6.57 18.05
N PRO A 306 -5.70 -7.75 18.32
CA PRO A 306 -7.15 -7.90 18.20
C PRO A 306 -7.93 -6.82 18.96
N GLY A 307 -8.79 -6.10 18.25
CA GLY A 307 -9.55 -4.97 18.78
C GLY A 307 -8.90 -3.59 18.61
N ASP A 308 -7.59 -3.48 18.35
CA ASP A 308 -6.92 -2.19 18.13
C ASP A 308 -7.53 -1.43 16.94
N ALA A 309 -7.84 -2.14 15.84
CA ALA A 309 -8.49 -1.55 14.67
C ALA A 309 -9.92 -1.04 14.97
N VAL A 310 -10.63 -1.72 15.89
CA VAL A 310 -11.95 -1.29 16.38
C VAL A 310 -11.82 -0.03 17.26
N ALA A 311 -10.77 0.07 18.06
CA ALA A 311 -10.49 1.23 18.91
C ALA A 311 -10.02 2.47 18.13
N LEU A 312 -9.31 2.29 17.00
CA LEU A 312 -8.86 3.38 16.13
C LEU A 312 -9.98 3.95 15.23
N ALA A 313 -10.88 3.11 14.73
CA ALA A 313 -11.90 3.50 13.76
C ALA A 313 -12.83 4.67 14.17
N PRO A 314 -13.28 4.83 15.43
CA PRO A 314 -14.07 5.98 15.86
C PRO A 314 -13.39 7.33 15.60
N ALA A 315 -12.07 7.42 15.82
CA ALA A 315 -11.31 8.66 15.67
C ALA A 315 -11.20 9.08 14.20
N LEU A 316 -11.11 8.12 13.27
CA LEU A 316 -11.18 8.41 11.84
C LEU A 316 -12.59 8.80 11.39
N ARG A 317 -13.63 8.14 11.93
CA ARG A 317 -15.03 8.51 11.66
C ARG A 317 -15.33 9.95 12.07
N SER A 318 -14.76 10.46 13.16
CA SER A 318 -14.91 11.88 13.55
C SER A 318 -14.23 12.89 12.61
N LEU A 319 -13.39 12.46 11.66
CA LEU A 319 -12.83 13.33 10.61
C LEU A 319 -13.64 13.33 9.31
N LEU A 320 -14.56 12.36 9.13
CA LEU A 320 -15.38 12.25 7.92
C LEU A 320 -16.35 13.43 7.79
N GLY A 321 -16.50 13.92 6.57
CA GLY A 321 -17.37 15.03 6.23
C GLY A 321 -17.19 15.44 4.76
N PRO A 322 -17.92 16.48 4.29
CA PRO A 322 -17.84 16.91 2.90
C PRO A 322 -16.42 17.31 2.48
N GLY A 323 -15.81 16.52 1.59
CA GLY A 323 -14.43 16.70 1.13
C GLY A 323 -13.34 16.09 2.01
N THR A 324 -13.67 15.27 3.02
CA THR A 324 -12.67 14.35 3.62
C THR A 324 -12.61 13.06 2.83
N LEU A 325 -11.41 12.67 2.39
CA LEU A 325 -11.10 11.36 1.83
C LEU A 325 -10.25 10.54 2.81
N LEU A 326 -10.61 9.29 3.07
CA LEU A 326 -9.68 8.32 3.69
C LEU A 326 -8.89 7.58 2.61
N VAL A 327 -7.58 7.43 2.78
CA VAL A 327 -6.70 6.73 1.83
C VAL A 327 -5.93 5.64 2.59
N ALA A 328 -6.26 4.37 2.37
CA ALA A 328 -5.42 3.26 2.83
C ALA A 328 -4.40 2.90 1.74
N SER A 329 -3.14 3.12 2.06
CA SER A 329 -2.02 2.83 1.18
C SER A 329 -1.57 1.37 1.36
N SER A 330 -1.74 0.55 0.32
CA SER A 330 -1.36 -0.87 0.31
C SER A 330 -1.09 -1.37 -1.11
N ASP A 331 0.13 -1.85 -1.35
CA ASP A 331 0.32 -2.95 -2.31
C ASP A 331 -0.34 -4.23 -1.74
N LEU A 332 -0.66 -5.22 -2.58
CA LEU A 332 -1.26 -6.49 -2.15
C LEU A 332 -0.17 -7.57 -1.94
N ILE A 333 -0.33 -8.76 -2.53
CA ILE A 333 0.64 -9.85 -2.32
C ILE A 333 2.00 -9.52 -2.92
N HIS A 334 3.03 -9.64 -2.09
CA HIS A 334 4.43 -9.68 -2.49
C HIS A 334 4.84 -11.16 -2.60
N TYR A 335 4.83 -11.69 -3.82
CA TYR A 335 5.21 -13.07 -4.17
C TYR A 335 6.71 -13.17 -4.48
N GLY A 336 7.38 -14.21 -3.97
CA GLY A 336 8.72 -14.59 -4.40
C GLY A 336 9.68 -14.90 -3.25
N ARG A 337 10.81 -15.53 -3.58
CA ARG A 337 11.86 -15.92 -2.60
C ARG A 337 12.35 -14.74 -1.75
N ARG A 338 12.40 -13.54 -2.33
CA ARG A 338 12.83 -12.30 -1.66
C ARG A 338 11.87 -11.84 -0.55
N PHE A 339 10.59 -12.18 -0.65
CA PHE A 339 9.54 -11.77 0.28
C PHE A 339 9.16 -12.86 1.29
N ASP A 340 9.86 -14.00 1.24
CA ASP A 340 9.63 -15.17 2.10
C ASP A 340 8.21 -15.76 1.93
N TYR A 341 7.63 -15.60 0.73
CA TYR A 341 6.26 -16.02 0.41
C TYR A 341 6.17 -16.69 -0.96
N LEU A 342 5.98 -18.01 -0.94
CA LEU A 342 5.82 -18.87 -2.12
C LEU A 342 4.62 -19.84 -1.91
N PRO A 343 3.37 -19.37 -2.04
CA PRO A 343 2.18 -20.22 -1.97
C PRO A 343 2.11 -21.25 -3.12
N VAL A 344 2.87 -21.03 -4.20
CA VAL A 344 3.25 -22.03 -5.20
C VAL A 344 4.74 -21.84 -5.55
N PRO A 345 5.47 -22.87 -6.00
CA PRO A 345 6.81 -22.71 -6.56
C PRO A 345 6.79 -21.84 -7.84
N PRO A 346 7.86 -21.06 -8.13
CA PRO A 346 7.95 -20.25 -9.34
C PRO A 346 8.33 -21.12 -10.55
N THR A 347 7.39 -21.93 -11.04
CA THR A 347 7.60 -22.80 -12.21
C THR A 347 7.56 -22.04 -13.53
N ASP A 348 6.57 -21.16 -13.65
CA ASP A 348 6.24 -20.42 -14.87
C ASP A 348 5.29 -19.25 -14.54
N ALA A 349 5.26 -18.25 -15.42
CA ALA A 349 4.45 -17.05 -15.23
C ALA A 349 2.93 -17.32 -15.13
N ARG A 350 2.39 -18.35 -15.79
CA ARG A 350 0.95 -18.64 -15.78
C ARG A 350 0.52 -19.26 -14.45
N THR A 351 1.30 -20.20 -13.93
CA THR A 351 1.06 -20.82 -12.61
C THR A 351 1.20 -19.79 -11.49
N VAL A 352 2.22 -18.94 -11.55
CA VAL A 352 2.43 -17.85 -10.56
C VAL A 352 1.30 -16.84 -10.64
N ALA A 353 0.97 -16.30 -11.82
CA ALA A 353 -0.12 -15.35 -11.99
C ALA A 353 -1.46 -15.90 -11.48
N ALA A 354 -1.82 -17.14 -11.83
CA ALA A 354 -3.07 -17.75 -11.40
C ALA A 354 -3.14 -18.00 -9.88
N ALA A 355 -2.01 -18.34 -9.25
CA ALA A 355 -1.95 -18.56 -7.80
C ALA A 355 -2.03 -17.25 -7.01
N VAL A 356 -1.26 -16.23 -7.43
CA VAL A 356 -1.26 -14.88 -6.85
C VAL A 356 -2.64 -14.24 -7.01
N ARG A 357 -3.18 -14.21 -8.24
CA ARG A 357 -4.50 -13.64 -8.56
C ARG A 357 -5.63 -14.22 -7.70
N ARG A 358 -5.64 -15.53 -7.46
CA ARG A 358 -6.65 -16.18 -6.61
C ARG A 358 -6.58 -15.73 -5.14
N LEU A 359 -5.37 -15.52 -4.62
CA LEU A 359 -5.17 -15.08 -3.24
C LEU A 359 -5.50 -13.58 -3.08
N ASP A 360 -5.15 -12.76 -4.07
CA ASP A 360 -5.50 -11.34 -4.13
C ASP A 360 -7.00 -11.11 -4.31
N GLU A 361 -7.67 -11.80 -5.25
CA GLU A 361 -9.12 -11.65 -5.44
C GLU A 361 -9.90 -12.08 -4.18
N GLY A 362 -9.48 -13.16 -3.49
CA GLY A 362 -10.09 -13.54 -2.20
C GLY A 362 -9.93 -12.47 -1.11
N ALA A 363 -8.84 -11.69 -1.13
CA ALA A 363 -8.69 -10.52 -0.25
C ALA A 363 -9.56 -9.35 -0.71
N LEU A 364 -9.60 -9.08 -2.02
CA LEU A 364 -10.34 -7.99 -2.65
C LEU A 364 -11.86 -8.15 -2.53
N GLU A 365 -12.39 -9.36 -2.63
CA GLU A 365 -13.79 -9.71 -2.36
C GLU A 365 -14.22 -9.18 -0.98
N ARG A 366 -13.39 -9.45 0.05
CA ARG A 366 -13.64 -9.03 1.44
C ARG A 366 -13.49 -7.52 1.63
N ILE A 367 -12.47 -6.91 1.01
CA ILE A 367 -12.28 -5.44 1.00
C ILE A 367 -13.50 -4.74 0.37
N VAL A 368 -13.94 -5.19 -0.81
CA VAL A 368 -15.09 -4.64 -1.53
C VAL A 368 -16.40 -4.85 -0.77
N ALA A 369 -16.59 -6.04 -0.18
CA ALA A 369 -17.74 -6.36 0.69
C ALA A 369 -17.72 -5.62 2.05
N ARG A 370 -16.62 -4.92 2.37
CA ARG A 370 -16.34 -4.28 3.67
C ARG A 370 -16.23 -5.26 4.85
N ASP A 371 -15.95 -6.53 4.57
CA ASP A 371 -15.76 -7.59 5.55
C ASP A 371 -14.39 -7.46 6.22
N ALA A 372 -14.33 -6.59 7.23
CA ALA A 372 -13.09 -6.20 7.89
C ALA A 372 -12.56 -7.26 8.88
N ASP A 373 -13.42 -8.19 9.32
CA ASP A 373 -13.04 -9.34 10.16
C ASP A 373 -12.60 -10.51 9.28
N GLY A 374 -13.37 -10.87 8.24
CA GLY A 374 -12.99 -11.91 7.28
C GLY A 374 -11.78 -11.55 6.43
N PHE A 375 -11.52 -10.27 6.15
CA PHE A 375 -10.25 -9.81 5.56
C PHE A 375 -9.05 -10.11 6.48
N ALA A 376 -9.16 -9.78 7.77
CA ALA A 376 -8.09 -10.07 8.73
C ALA A 376 -7.86 -11.58 8.87
N ALA A 377 -8.94 -12.37 8.96
CA ALA A 377 -8.87 -13.82 9.00
C ALA A 377 -8.23 -14.42 7.74
N TRP A 378 -8.58 -13.94 6.54
CA TRP A 378 -7.98 -14.39 5.27
C TRP A 378 -6.48 -14.12 5.19
N VAL A 379 -6.03 -12.95 5.66
CA VAL A 379 -4.60 -12.60 5.67
C VAL A 379 -3.80 -13.48 6.63
N GLU A 380 -4.37 -13.86 7.78
CA GLU A 380 -3.73 -14.79 8.72
C GLU A 380 -3.75 -16.24 8.22
N GLU A 381 -4.90 -16.71 7.68
CA GLU A 381 -5.07 -18.06 7.14
C GLU A 381 -4.12 -18.34 5.96
N THR A 382 -4.04 -17.42 5.01
CA THR A 382 -3.22 -17.55 3.79
C THR A 382 -1.78 -17.06 3.95
N GLY A 383 -1.47 -16.37 5.06
CA GLY A 383 -0.21 -15.66 5.26
C GLY A 383 0.05 -14.54 4.25
N ALA A 384 -0.99 -14.02 3.58
CA ALA A 384 -0.86 -13.09 2.47
C ALA A 384 -0.05 -11.83 2.85
N THR A 385 0.93 -11.51 2.02
CA THR A 385 1.96 -10.48 2.31
C THR A 385 1.51 -9.03 2.06
N ILE A 386 0.20 -8.78 2.19
CA ILE A 386 -0.45 -7.47 2.02
C ILE A 386 0.13 -6.48 3.06
N CYS A 387 1.01 -5.60 2.60
CA CYS A 387 1.79 -4.70 3.44
C CYS A 387 0.92 -3.70 4.24
N GLY A 388 -0.08 -3.12 3.59
CA GLY A 388 -1.05 -2.19 4.19
C GLY A 388 -2.29 -2.87 4.79
N ARG A 389 -2.21 -4.15 5.19
CA ARG A 389 -3.33 -4.86 5.83
C ARG A 389 -3.95 -4.11 7.01
N HIS A 390 -3.13 -3.54 7.90
CA HIS A 390 -3.62 -2.82 9.08
C HIS A 390 -4.24 -1.44 8.72
N PRO A 391 -3.66 -0.62 7.83
CA PRO A 391 -4.36 0.49 7.18
C PRO A 391 -5.73 0.13 6.57
N ILE A 392 -5.82 -0.96 5.81
CA ILE A 392 -7.07 -1.45 5.23
C ILE A 392 -8.07 -1.83 6.34
N GLU A 393 -7.63 -2.65 7.29
CA GLU A 393 -8.41 -3.16 8.42
C GLU A 393 -9.06 -2.04 9.25
N VAL A 394 -8.31 -0.96 9.50
CA VAL A 394 -8.76 0.26 10.18
C VAL A 394 -9.70 1.08 9.29
N LEU A 395 -9.38 1.26 8.00
CA LEU A 395 -10.22 2.00 7.06
C LEU A 395 -11.59 1.35 6.89
N LEU A 396 -11.66 0.02 6.70
CA LEU A 396 -12.92 -0.70 6.53
C LEU A 396 -13.85 -0.54 7.75
N ARG A 397 -13.29 -0.60 8.97
CA ARG A 397 -14.02 -0.32 10.22
C ARG A 397 -14.37 1.17 10.39
N ALA A 398 -13.63 2.07 9.76
CA ALA A 398 -13.90 3.51 9.75
C ALA A 398 -14.90 3.95 8.66
N LEU A 399 -15.28 3.08 7.71
CA LEU A 399 -16.26 3.42 6.67
C LEU A 399 -17.64 3.76 7.28
N PRO A 400 -18.33 4.80 6.77
CA PRO A 400 -19.68 5.14 7.24
C PRO A 400 -20.70 4.05 6.88
N ALA A 401 -21.86 4.06 7.56
CA ALA A 401 -22.99 3.22 7.18
C ALA A 401 -23.42 3.52 5.73
N GLY A 402 -23.86 2.50 4.99
CA GLY A 402 -24.34 2.65 3.61
C GLY A 402 -23.28 2.78 2.51
N ALA A 403 -22.00 3.04 2.84
CA ALA A 403 -20.93 3.06 1.84
C ALA A 403 -20.77 1.69 1.13
N ARG A 404 -20.49 1.71 -0.17
CA ARG A 404 -20.35 0.53 -1.04
C ARG A 404 -18.95 0.51 -1.67
N GLY A 405 -18.30 -0.65 -1.67
CA GLY A 405 -17.01 -0.84 -2.32
C GLY A 405 -17.12 -1.12 -3.81
N GLU A 406 -16.17 -0.65 -4.60
CA GLU A 406 -15.99 -0.97 -6.02
C GLU A 406 -14.50 -1.18 -6.34
N ARG A 407 -14.14 -2.32 -6.97
CA ARG A 407 -12.77 -2.56 -7.46
C ARG A 407 -12.56 -1.88 -8.81
N LEU A 408 -11.93 -0.71 -8.78
CA LEU A 408 -11.64 0.12 -9.96
C LEU A 408 -10.50 -0.43 -10.84
N ALA A 409 -9.52 -1.09 -10.24
CA ALA A 409 -8.37 -1.65 -10.96
C ALA A 409 -7.71 -2.81 -10.23
N TYR A 410 -7.05 -3.69 -10.99
CA TYR A 410 -6.11 -4.70 -10.53
C TYR A 410 -5.05 -4.91 -11.62
N THR A 411 -3.78 -5.07 -11.23
CA THR A 411 -2.65 -5.46 -12.09
C THR A 411 -1.50 -6.01 -11.23
N THR A 412 -0.42 -6.48 -11.82
CA THR A 412 0.74 -7.06 -11.15
C THR A 412 2.04 -6.57 -11.78
N SER A 413 3.13 -6.51 -11.01
CA SER A 413 4.45 -6.18 -11.58
C SER A 413 4.89 -7.19 -12.63
N LEU A 414 4.43 -8.45 -12.55
CA LEU A 414 4.63 -9.49 -13.57
C LEU A 414 4.09 -9.07 -14.95
N GLU A 415 2.98 -8.33 -15.04
CA GLU A 415 2.47 -7.79 -16.30
C GLU A 415 3.40 -6.72 -16.91
N VAL A 416 4.25 -6.09 -16.09
CA VAL A 416 5.20 -5.03 -16.50
C VAL A 416 6.60 -5.57 -16.75
N THR A 417 7.05 -6.59 -16.01
CA THR A 417 8.44 -7.08 -16.02
C THR A 417 8.63 -8.47 -16.64
N GLY A 418 7.59 -9.30 -16.68
CA GLY A 418 7.72 -10.74 -17.00
C GLY A 418 8.43 -11.58 -15.92
N ASP A 419 8.84 -10.98 -14.79
CA ASP A 419 9.49 -11.68 -13.68
C ASP A 419 8.46 -12.49 -12.86
N TYR A 420 8.52 -13.80 -13.01
CA TYR A 420 7.70 -14.75 -12.25
C TYR A 420 8.43 -15.39 -11.05
N GLU A 421 9.70 -15.04 -10.80
CA GLU A 421 10.34 -15.36 -9.52
C GLU A 421 9.93 -14.36 -8.42
N GLN A 422 9.63 -13.12 -8.81
CA GLN A 422 9.23 -12.02 -7.91
C GLN A 422 8.13 -11.14 -8.53
N SER A 423 6.94 -11.14 -7.92
CA SER A 423 5.81 -10.29 -8.35
C SER A 423 5.19 -9.56 -7.17
N VAL A 424 4.74 -8.32 -7.39
CA VAL A 424 3.92 -7.54 -6.45
C VAL A 424 2.58 -7.22 -7.12
N SER A 425 1.48 -7.46 -6.41
CA SER A 425 0.13 -7.17 -6.88
C SER A 425 -0.34 -5.76 -6.47
N TYR A 426 -1.08 -5.10 -7.34
CA TYR A 426 -1.59 -3.75 -7.15
C TYR A 426 -3.10 -3.71 -7.43
N ALA A 427 -3.88 -3.04 -6.56
CA ALA A 427 -5.31 -2.84 -6.78
C ALA A 427 -5.77 -1.47 -6.30
N ALA A 428 -6.81 -0.95 -6.94
CA ALA A 428 -7.53 0.22 -6.48
C ALA A 428 -8.98 -0.15 -6.16
N VAL A 429 -9.44 0.24 -4.97
CA VAL A 429 -10.83 0.09 -4.53
C VAL A 429 -11.31 1.45 -4.04
N ALA A 430 -12.48 1.89 -4.49
CA ALA A 430 -13.16 3.06 -3.94
C ALA A 430 -14.35 2.64 -3.06
N PHE A 431 -14.70 3.49 -2.11
CA PHE A 431 -15.90 3.36 -1.29
C PHE A 431 -16.74 4.62 -1.40
N ALA A 432 -17.92 4.50 -2.01
CA ALA A 432 -18.86 5.59 -2.22
C ALA A 432 -20.10 5.45 -1.33
N LEU A 433 -20.57 6.56 -0.77
CA LEU A 433 -21.94 6.69 -0.29
C LEU A 433 -22.90 6.76 -1.50
N ALA A 434 -24.13 6.29 -1.32
CA ALA A 434 -25.18 6.57 -2.29
C ALA A 434 -25.46 8.08 -2.33
N ALA A 435 -25.64 8.61 -3.54
CA ALA A 435 -26.00 10.01 -3.80
C ALA A 435 -27.50 10.27 -3.62
#